data_AF-A0A5J6I132-F1
#
_entry.id   AF-A0A5J6I132-F1
#
_cell.length_a   1.000
_cell.length_b   1.000
_cell.length_c   1.000
_cell.angle_alpha   90.00
_cell.angle_beta   90.00
_cell.angle_gamma   90.00
#
_symmetry.space_group_name_H-M   'P 1'
#
loop_
_entity.id
_entity.type
_entity.pdbx_description
1 polymer ?
#
loop_
_entity_poly.entity_id
_entity_poly.type
_entity_poly.pdbx_seq_one_letter_code
_entity_poly.pdbx_strand_id
1 'polypeptide(L)'
;MADLDVLRARFVRTLEAARGPAGGPDPDPYADDLLGRWQEPQRRYHTVAHLTAVLDHIDVLEKYAHDPDVVRLAAWFHDAVYLPDRSENEERSARLAERALPEAGMSAAKTAEVARLVRLTVGHDPADDDPDGQVLCDADLAILASPPSAYAAYTAAVREEYHFVPNDAFRAGRAAILRQLLDLPRLFRTPYGASEWEATARYNLTAELEMLSLPPDVPS
;
A
#
# COMPACT_ATOMS: atom_id res chain seq x y z
N MET A 1 14.83 6.05 -10.88
CA MET A 1 14.44 6.53 -9.54
C MET A 1 13.16 7.30 -9.72
N ALA A 2 12.21 7.17 -8.79
CA ALA A 2 11.04 8.02 -8.78
C ALA A 2 11.49 9.48 -8.67
N ASP A 3 10.92 10.35 -9.50
CA ASP A 3 11.21 11.78 -9.47
C ASP A 3 10.45 12.39 -8.29
N LEU A 4 11.19 12.82 -7.26
CA LEU A 4 10.60 13.37 -6.04
C LEU A 4 9.83 14.66 -6.31
N ASP A 5 10.21 15.44 -7.33
CA ASP A 5 9.49 16.66 -7.69
C ASP A 5 8.14 16.32 -8.35
N VAL A 6 8.10 15.25 -9.16
CA VAL A 6 6.84 14.73 -9.72
C VAL A 6 5.92 14.22 -8.62
N LEU A 7 6.46 13.47 -7.66
CA LEU A 7 5.70 12.97 -6.51
C LEU A 7 5.19 14.09 -5.61
N ARG A 8 6.03 15.10 -5.30
CA ARG A 8 5.62 16.31 -4.58
C ARG A 8 4.45 17.00 -5.30
N ALA A 9 4.60 17.26 -6.60
CA ALA A 9 3.55 17.90 -7.39
C ALA A 9 2.26 17.06 -7.43
N ARG A 10 2.37 15.72 -7.41
CA ARG A 10 1.22 14.81 -7.34
C ARG A 10 0.51 14.90 -5.99
N PHE A 11 1.24 14.94 -4.89
CA PHE A 11 0.66 15.16 -3.56
C PHE A 11 -0.07 16.51 -3.49
N VAL A 12 0.57 17.60 -3.93
CA VAL A 12 0.00 18.95 -3.96
C VAL A 12 -1.35 18.95 -4.66
N ARG A 13 -1.42 18.43 -5.90
CA ARG A 13 -2.67 18.35 -6.66
C ARG A 13 -3.73 17.52 -5.94
N THR A 14 -3.34 16.40 -5.35
CA THR A 14 -4.27 15.50 -4.63
C THR A 14 -4.87 16.20 -3.41
N LEU A 15 -4.04 16.83 -2.58
CA LEU A 15 -4.51 17.52 -1.38
C LEU A 15 -5.41 18.72 -1.73
N GLU A 16 -5.03 19.50 -2.74
CA GLU A 16 -5.82 20.64 -3.20
C GLU A 16 -7.18 20.23 -3.75
N ALA A 17 -7.22 19.18 -4.57
CA ALA A 17 -8.47 18.63 -5.09
C ALA A 17 -9.35 18.10 -3.95
N ALA A 18 -8.78 17.38 -2.98
CA ALA A 18 -9.51 16.82 -1.86
C ALA A 18 -10.12 17.90 -0.95
N ARG A 19 -9.39 19.00 -0.64
CA ARG A 19 -9.84 20.02 0.33
C ARG A 19 -10.81 21.04 -0.27
N GLY A 20 -10.91 21.07 -1.59
CA GLY A 20 -11.82 21.94 -2.31
C GLY A 20 -11.36 23.42 -2.32
N PRO A 21 -12.24 24.33 -2.77
CA PRO A 21 -11.85 25.68 -3.19
C PRO A 21 -11.55 26.64 -2.04
N ALA A 22 -11.79 26.25 -0.78
CA ALA A 22 -11.53 27.09 0.38
C ALA A 22 -10.03 27.37 0.60
N GLY A 23 -9.16 26.65 -0.13
CA GLY A 23 -7.72 26.72 0.04
C GLY A 23 -7.29 26.13 1.39
N GLY A 24 -6.03 26.32 1.73
CA GLY A 24 -5.45 25.90 2.99
C GLY A 24 -3.96 26.25 3.03
N PRO A 25 -3.23 25.79 4.05
CA PRO A 25 -1.80 25.99 4.12
C PRO A 25 -1.07 25.41 2.90
N ASP A 26 0.17 25.85 2.74
CA ASP A 26 1.08 25.32 1.71
C ASP A 26 1.18 23.78 1.82
N PRO A 27 0.87 23.03 0.73
CA PRO A 27 1.00 21.57 0.72
C PRO A 27 2.44 21.06 0.76
N ASP A 28 3.43 21.85 0.33
CA ASP A 28 4.80 21.36 0.14
C ASP A 28 5.45 20.78 1.40
N PRO A 29 5.34 21.40 2.60
CA PRO A 29 5.88 20.81 3.83
C PRO A 29 5.29 19.43 4.18
N TYR A 30 4.02 19.18 3.84
CA TYR A 30 3.38 17.88 4.09
C TYR A 30 3.86 16.83 3.08
N ALA A 31 4.04 17.23 1.82
CA ALA A 31 4.65 16.36 0.80
C ALA A 31 6.07 15.96 1.20
N ASP A 32 6.87 16.92 1.70
CA ASP A 32 8.24 16.69 2.14
C ASP A 32 8.35 15.75 3.33
N ASP A 33 7.51 15.92 4.36
CA ASP A 33 7.49 15.03 5.52
C ASP A 33 7.18 13.59 5.08
N LEU A 34 6.15 13.40 4.24
CA LEU A 34 5.79 12.09 3.71
C LEU A 34 6.90 11.48 2.85
N LEU A 35 7.46 12.25 1.91
CA LEU A 35 8.58 11.76 1.09
C LEU A 35 9.81 11.43 1.92
N GLY A 36 10.08 12.17 3.00
CA GLY A 36 11.13 11.85 3.96
C GLY A 36 10.92 10.47 4.60
N ARG A 37 9.68 10.19 5.04
CA ARG A 37 9.30 8.90 5.63
C ARG A 37 9.44 7.74 4.63
N TRP A 38 8.96 7.91 3.41
CA TRP A 38 9.05 6.91 2.34
C TRP A 38 10.49 6.64 1.85
N GLN A 39 11.45 7.50 2.22
CA GLN A 39 12.87 7.38 1.92
C GLN A 39 13.71 6.90 3.12
N GLU A 40 13.09 6.55 4.25
CA GLU A 40 13.82 6.08 5.41
C GLU A 40 14.70 4.84 5.07
N PRO A 41 15.97 4.83 5.48
CA PRO A 41 17.00 3.94 4.92
C PRO A 41 16.81 2.45 5.26
N GLN A 42 15.97 2.13 6.25
CA GLN A 42 15.62 0.74 6.60
C GLN A 42 14.62 0.12 5.62
N ARG A 43 13.92 0.92 4.81
CA ARG A 43 12.94 0.42 3.83
C ARG A 43 13.66 -0.23 2.65
N ARG A 44 13.11 -1.33 2.16
CA ARG A 44 13.61 -2.04 0.98
C ARG A 44 12.51 -2.26 -0.04
N TYR A 45 11.31 -2.63 0.41
CA TYR A 45 10.14 -2.72 -0.45
C TYR A 45 9.25 -1.48 -0.33
N HIS A 46 8.87 -1.11 0.90
CA HIS A 46 7.93 -0.02 1.19
C HIS A 46 8.60 1.36 1.05
N THR A 47 9.00 1.67 -0.18
CA THR A 47 9.76 2.87 -0.57
C THR A 47 8.92 3.78 -1.46
N VAL A 48 9.47 4.94 -1.86
CA VAL A 48 8.85 5.81 -2.88
C VAL A 48 8.51 5.08 -4.18
N ALA A 49 9.20 3.99 -4.53
CA ALA A 49 8.88 3.20 -5.72
C ALA A 49 7.56 2.43 -5.55
N HIS A 50 7.32 1.86 -4.37
CA HIS A 50 6.06 1.20 -4.03
C HIS A 50 4.92 2.23 -3.98
N LEU A 51 5.10 3.36 -3.28
CA LEU A 51 4.11 4.45 -3.28
C LEU A 51 3.75 4.90 -4.70
N THR A 52 4.76 5.11 -5.57
CA THR A 52 4.52 5.49 -6.97
C THR A 52 3.66 4.45 -7.68
N ALA A 53 3.98 3.17 -7.51
CA ALA A 53 3.20 2.08 -8.09
C ALA A 53 1.76 2.11 -7.59
N VAL A 54 1.51 2.17 -6.28
CA VAL A 54 0.14 2.20 -5.72
C VAL A 54 -0.66 3.37 -6.30
N LEU A 55 -0.08 4.57 -6.35
CA LEU A 55 -0.75 5.73 -6.94
C LEU A 55 -1.06 5.54 -8.43
N ASP A 56 -0.16 4.94 -9.21
CA ASP A 56 -0.39 4.64 -10.63
C ASP A 56 -1.53 3.60 -10.82
N HIS A 57 -1.65 2.64 -9.91
CA HIS A 57 -2.73 1.66 -9.95
C HIS A 57 -4.06 2.30 -9.53
N ILE A 58 -4.06 3.24 -8.58
CA ILE A 58 -5.24 4.05 -8.27
C ILE A 58 -5.71 4.83 -9.50
N ASP A 59 -4.80 5.40 -10.30
CA ASP A 59 -5.18 6.11 -11.52
C ASP A 59 -5.83 5.18 -12.56
N VAL A 60 -5.44 3.92 -12.64
CA VAL A 60 -6.13 2.90 -13.48
C VAL A 60 -7.54 2.60 -12.96
N LEU A 61 -7.71 2.60 -11.64
CA LEU A 61 -8.93 2.22 -10.95
C LEU A 61 -9.85 3.38 -10.59
N GLU A 62 -9.45 4.64 -10.83
CA GLU A 62 -10.11 5.83 -10.27
C GLU A 62 -11.61 5.92 -10.57
N LYS A 63 -12.03 5.38 -11.72
CA LYS A 63 -13.44 5.31 -12.14
C LYS A 63 -14.33 4.44 -11.25
N TYR A 64 -13.74 3.58 -10.42
CA TYR A 64 -14.44 2.73 -9.46
C TYR A 64 -14.50 3.35 -8.06
N ALA A 65 -13.71 4.39 -7.78
CA ALA A 65 -13.70 5.09 -6.51
C ALA A 65 -14.91 6.04 -6.39
N HIS A 66 -15.39 6.24 -5.17
CA HIS A 66 -16.34 7.30 -4.86
C HIS A 66 -15.63 8.66 -4.75
N ASP A 67 -14.50 8.72 -4.02
CA ASP A 67 -13.64 9.90 -3.92
C ASP A 67 -12.16 9.50 -4.17
N PRO A 68 -11.71 9.49 -5.44
CA PRO A 68 -10.36 9.02 -5.77
C PRO A 68 -9.25 9.87 -5.14
N ASP A 69 -9.50 11.15 -4.81
CA ASP A 69 -8.48 11.99 -4.16
C ASP A 69 -8.31 11.62 -2.69
N VAL A 70 -9.38 11.23 -2.00
CA VAL A 70 -9.32 10.63 -0.66
C VAL A 70 -8.57 9.29 -0.69
N VAL A 71 -8.81 8.46 -1.70
CA VAL A 71 -8.07 7.18 -1.88
C VAL A 71 -6.57 7.42 -2.12
N ARG A 72 -6.22 8.39 -2.98
CA ARG A 72 -4.81 8.78 -3.18
C ARG A 72 -4.18 9.28 -1.89
N LEU A 73 -4.86 10.12 -1.11
CA LEU A 73 -4.34 10.55 0.19
C LEU A 73 -4.13 9.34 1.12
N ALA A 74 -5.06 8.39 1.18
CA ALA A 74 -4.86 7.17 1.95
C ALA A 74 -3.60 6.39 1.50
N ALA A 75 -3.36 6.26 0.19
CA ALA A 75 -2.13 5.65 -0.33
C ALA A 75 -0.86 6.39 0.12
N TRP A 76 -0.86 7.72 0.17
CA TRP A 76 0.26 8.49 0.70
C TRP A 76 0.57 8.19 2.17
N PHE A 77 -0.47 7.93 2.97
CA PHE A 77 -0.33 7.72 4.40
C PHE A 77 -0.17 6.26 4.82
N HIS A 78 -0.64 5.26 4.06
CA HIS A 78 -0.86 3.91 4.59
C HIS A 78 0.38 3.27 5.25
N ASP A 79 1.56 3.40 4.64
CA ASP A 79 2.85 2.97 5.20
C ASP A 79 3.80 4.13 5.52
N ALA A 80 3.27 5.35 5.71
CA ALA A 80 4.07 6.50 6.06
C ALA A 80 4.79 6.31 7.41
N VAL A 81 4.21 5.56 8.35
CA VAL A 81 4.93 5.04 9.52
C VAL A 81 5.18 3.56 9.32
N TYR A 82 6.45 3.16 9.23
CA TYR A 82 6.80 1.77 8.97
C TYR A 82 8.03 1.32 9.77
N LEU A 83 7.76 0.46 10.75
CA LEU A 83 8.75 -0.23 11.56
C LEU A 83 8.52 -1.73 11.38
N PRO A 84 9.37 -2.45 10.61
CA PRO A 84 9.16 -3.88 10.31
C PRO A 84 9.07 -4.80 11.53
N ASP A 85 9.55 -4.35 12.70
CA ASP A 85 9.49 -5.07 13.97
C ASP A 85 8.19 -4.83 14.76
N ARG A 86 7.24 -4.05 14.21
CA ARG A 86 6.00 -3.63 14.88
C ARG A 86 4.77 -3.96 14.04
N SER A 87 3.70 -4.36 14.73
CA SER A 87 2.39 -4.69 14.15
C SER A 87 1.38 -3.54 14.17
N GLU A 88 1.82 -2.32 14.48
CA GLU A 88 0.93 -1.15 14.66
C GLU A 88 1.18 -0.06 13.59
N ASN A 89 1.83 -0.41 12.48
CA ASN A 89 2.29 0.55 11.49
C ASN A 89 1.12 1.32 10.87
N GLU A 90 0.09 0.59 10.43
CA GLU A 90 -1.12 1.12 9.81
C GLU A 90 -1.90 2.02 10.79
N GLU A 91 -2.03 1.62 12.05
CA GLU A 91 -2.67 2.46 13.08
C GLU A 91 -1.87 3.75 13.34
N ARG A 92 -0.54 3.68 13.34
CA ARG A 92 0.31 4.88 13.52
C ARG A 92 0.26 5.79 12.30
N SER A 93 0.22 5.21 11.10
CA SER A 93 0.01 5.89 9.82
C SER A 93 -1.36 6.59 9.78
N ALA A 94 -2.43 5.92 10.22
CA ALA A 94 -3.76 6.51 10.32
C ALA A 94 -3.78 7.70 11.29
N ARG A 95 -3.15 7.56 12.46
CA ARG A 95 -2.99 8.66 13.42
C ARG A 95 -2.13 9.80 12.90
N LEU A 96 -1.18 9.53 12.02
CA LEU A 96 -0.42 10.57 11.34
C LEU A 96 -1.34 11.37 10.41
N ALA A 97 -2.17 10.70 9.61
CA ALA A 97 -3.19 11.34 8.77
C ALA A 97 -4.19 12.18 9.60
N GLU A 98 -4.70 11.64 10.71
CA GLU A 98 -5.64 12.34 11.62
C GLU A 98 -5.06 13.63 12.21
N ARG A 99 -3.74 13.74 12.33
CA ARG A 99 -3.06 14.97 12.77
C ARG A 99 -2.76 15.91 11.61
N ALA A 100 -2.15 15.39 10.54
CA ALA A 100 -1.62 16.21 9.46
C ALA A 100 -2.71 16.82 8.57
N LEU A 101 -3.77 16.06 8.26
CA LEU A 101 -4.79 16.48 7.29
C LEU A 101 -5.63 17.67 7.79
N PRO A 102 -6.10 17.72 9.05
CA PRO A 102 -6.80 18.91 9.55
C PRO A 102 -5.94 20.17 9.52
N GLU A 103 -4.66 20.04 9.88
CA GLU A 103 -3.69 21.15 9.80
C GLU A 103 -3.50 21.61 8.35
N ALA A 104 -3.55 20.68 7.38
CA ALA A 104 -3.47 20.96 5.95
C ALA A 104 -4.78 21.51 5.33
N GLY A 105 -5.81 21.76 6.14
CA GLY A 105 -7.09 22.33 5.73
C GLY A 105 -8.14 21.30 5.28
N MET A 106 -7.95 20.02 5.59
CA MET A 106 -8.96 19.01 5.29
C MET A 106 -10.16 19.07 6.23
N SER A 107 -11.34 18.73 5.70
CA SER A 107 -12.52 18.54 6.54
C SER A 107 -12.35 17.34 7.48
N ALA A 108 -13.03 17.38 8.62
CA ALA A 108 -13.03 16.27 9.58
C ALA A 108 -13.57 14.96 8.95
N ALA A 109 -14.58 15.05 8.07
CA ALA A 109 -15.16 13.89 7.40
C ALA A 109 -14.15 13.20 6.46
N LYS A 110 -13.49 13.97 5.58
CA LYS A 110 -12.46 13.41 4.67
C LYS A 110 -11.24 12.91 5.44
N THR A 111 -10.84 13.60 6.51
CA THR A 111 -9.75 13.15 7.38
C THR A 111 -10.06 11.79 8.00
N ALA A 112 -11.27 11.63 8.56
CA ALA A 112 -11.70 10.37 9.15
C ALA A 112 -11.74 9.25 8.10
N GLU A 113 -12.16 9.56 6.87
CA GLU A 113 -12.20 8.58 5.79
C GLU A 113 -10.80 8.14 5.34
N VAL A 114 -9.85 9.08 5.15
CA VAL A 114 -8.45 8.72 4.86
C VAL A 114 -7.90 7.81 5.94
N ALA A 115 -8.13 8.14 7.22
CA ALA A 115 -7.64 7.33 8.34
C ALA A 115 -8.32 5.95 8.42
N ARG A 116 -9.60 5.84 8.05
CA ARG A 116 -10.31 4.55 7.95
C ARG A 116 -9.71 3.68 6.84
N LEU A 117 -9.49 4.26 5.66
CA LEU A 117 -8.88 3.59 4.52
C LEU A 117 -7.47 3.10 4.83
N VAL A 118 -6.65 3.92 5.50
CA VAL A 118 -5.31 3.49 5.95
C VAL A 118 -5.39 2.28 6.90
N ARG A 119 -6.34 2.25 7.83
CA ARG A 119 -6.51 1.08 8.72
C ARG A 119 -6.98 -0.16 7.98
N LEU A 120 -7.68 0.01 6.86
CA LEU A 120 -8.20 -1.10 6.06
C LEU A 120 -7.09 -1.92 5.40
N THR A 121 -5.92 -1.33 5.17
CA THR A 121 -4.76 -2.03 4.58
C THR A 121 -4.11 -3.04 5.53
N VAL A 122 -4.55 -3.16 6.79
CA VAL A 122 -4.08 -4.25 7.68
C VAL A 122 -4.53 -5.63 7.18
N GLY A 123 -5.76 -5.71 6.65
CA GLY A 123 -6.38 -6.96 6.24
C GLY A 123 -6.66 -7.07 4.74
N HIS A 124 -6.62 -5.93 4.02
CA HIS A 124 -7.00 -5.81 2.61
C HIS A 124 -8.37 -6.43 2.30
N ASP A 125 -9.30 -6.33 3.25
CA ASP A 125 -10.63 -6.94 3.16
C ASP A 125 -11.73 -5.86 3.25
N PRO A 126 -11.91 -5.05 2.20
CA PRO A 126 -12.97 -4.04 2.15
C PRO A 126 -14.34 -4.72 1.97
N ALA A 127 -15.38 -4.06 2.50
CA ALA A 127 -16.76 -4.49 2.31
C ALA A 127 -17.20 -4.36 0.83
N ASP A 128 -18.23 -5.12 0.44
CA ASP A 128 -18.75 -5.11 -0.93
C ASP A 128 -19.35 -3.74 -1.34
N ASP A 129 -19.76 -2.92 -0.38
CA ASP A 129 -20.30 -1.57 -0.56
C ASP A 129 -19.30 -0.45 -0.25
N ASP A 130 -18.01 -0.77 -0.15
CA ASP A 130 -16.91 0.18 0.12
C ASP A 130 -16.04 0.44 -1.13
N PRO A 131 -16.49 1.25 -2.11
CA PRO A 131 -15.76 1.45 -3.36
C PRO A 131 -14.36 2.05 -3.17
N ASP A 132 -14.19 2.98 -2.23
CA ASP A 132 -12.88 3.61 -1.95
C ASP A 132 -11.90 2.61 -1.32
N GLY A 133 -12.39 1.78 -0.38
CA GLY A 133 -11.61 0.70 0.20
C GLY A 133 -11.21 -0.36 -0.83
N GLN A 134 -12.13 -0.72 -1.73
CA GLN A 134 -11.85 -1.65 -2.84
C GLN A 134 -10.75 -1.13 -3.75
N VAL A 135 -10.79 0.15 -4.13
CA VAL A 135 -9.73 0.74 -4.96
C VAL A 135 -8.39 0.77 -4.25
N LEU A 136 -8.35 1.19 -2.97
CA LEU A 136 -7.09 1.22 -2.23
C LEU A 136 -6.46 -0.17 -2.07
N CYS A 137 -7.25 -1.14 -1.60
CA CYS A 137 -6.75 -2.50 -1.37
C CYS A 137 -6.31 -3.16 -2.67
N ASP A 138 -7.07 -3.01 -3.76
CA ASP A 138 -6.69 -3.55 -5.07
C ASP A 138 -5.40 -2.90 -5.58
N ALA A 139 -5.26 -1.58 -5.46
CA ALA A 139 -4.07 -0.86 -5.92
C ALA A 139 -2.81 -1.26 -5.14
N ASP A 140 -2.93 -1.44 -3.82
CA ASP A 140 -1.83 -1.85 -2.96
C ASP A 140 -1.37 -3.30 -3.24
N LEU A 141 -2.35 -4.21 -3.42
CA LEU A 141 -2.08 -5.61 -3.73
C LEU A 141 -1.68 -5.87 -5.19
N ALA A 142 -1.75 -4.89 -6.09
CA ALA A 142 -1.55 -5.11 -7.52
C ALA A 142 -0.15 -5.60 -7.90
N ILE A 143 0.88 -5.36 -7.06
CA ILE A 143 2.21 -5.96 -7.23
C ILE A 143 2.15 -7.49 -7.32
N LEU A 144 1.14 -8.11 -6.69
CA LEU A 144 0.97 -9.55 -6.70
C LEU A 144 0.65 -10.07 -8.10
N ALA A 145 0.00 -9.27 -8.93
CA ALA A 145 -0.32 -9.58 -10.32
C ALA A 145 0.80 -9.19 -11.31
N SER A 146 1.98 -8.81 -10.82
CA SER A 146 3.09 -8.42 -11.68
C SER A 146 3.70 -9.61 -12.44
N PRO A 147 4.40 -9.36 -13.57
CA PRO A 147 5.12 -10.40 -14.28
C PRO A 147 6.17 -11.09 -13.39
N PRO A 148 6.56 -12.36 -13.67
CA PRO A 148 7.40 -13.16 -12.77
C PRO A 148 8.71 -12.49 -12.32
N SER A 149 9.37 -11.72 -13.19
CA SER A 149 10.61 -11.02 -12.84
C SER A 149 10.38 -9.88 -11.84
N ALA A 150 9.28 -9.13 -11.98
CA ALA A 150 8.90 -8.08 -11.06
C ALA A 150 8.44 -8.67 -9.71
N TYR A 151 7.67 -9.76 -9.74
CA TYR A 151 7.26 -10.48 -8.54
C TYR A 151 8.47 -11.04 -7.77
N ALA A 152 9.45 -11.62 -8.47
CA ALA A 152 10.69 -12.09 -7.86
C ALA A 152 11.48 -10.94 -7.19
N ALA A 153 11.57 -9.77 -7.84
CA ALA A 153 12.20 -8.60 -7.25
C ALA A 153 11.45 -8.09 -6.01
N TYR A 154 10.11 -8.11 -6.04
CA TYR A 154 9.25 -7.80 -4.90
C TYR A 154 9.54 -8.73 -3.71
N THR A 155 9.49 -10.04 -3.91
CA THR A 155 9.73 -11.01 -2.82
C THR A 155 11.15 -10.91 -2.24
N ALA A 156 12.15 -10.64 -3.08
CA ALA A 156 13.53 -10.41 -2.64
C ALA A 156 13.65 -9.12 -1.79
N ALA A 157 13.02 -8.03 -2.21
CA ALA A 157 13.01 -6.77 -1.46
C ALA A 157 12.30 -6.93 -0.11
N VAL A 158 11.17 -7.65 -0.07
CA VAL A 158 10.50 -8.01 1.20
C VAL A 158 11.42 -8.86 2.08
N ARG A 159 12.12 -9.86 1.53
CA ARG A 159 13.06 -10.66 2.32
C ARG A 159 14.18 -9.80 2.92
N GLU A 160 14.73 -8.86 2.15
CA GLU A 160 15.76 -7.93 2.60
C GLU A 160 15.24 -6.99 3.69
N GLU A 161 14.01 -6.51 3.58
CA GLU A 161 13.38 -5.64 4.59
C GLU A 161 13.28 -6.33 5.95
N TYR A 162 13.00 -7.63 5.95
CA TYR A 162 12.93 -8.46 7.15
C TYR A 162 14.24 -9.25 7.40
N HIS A 163 15.40 -8.77 6.95
CA HIS A 163 16.68 -9.50 7.07
C HIS A 163 17.05 -9.86 8.52
N PHE A 164 16.56 -9.09 9.49
CA PHE A 164 16.78 -9.31 10.93
C PHE A 164 15.94 -10.48 11.49
N VAL A 165 14.90 -10.91 10.78
CA VAL A 165 14.06 -12.05 11.15
C VAL A 165 14.75 -13.34 10.72
N PRO A 166 14.92 -14.34 11.63
CA PRO A 166 15.47 -15.65 11.29
C PRO A 166 14.71 -16.31 10.13
N ASN A 167 15.43 -17.04 9.27
CA ASN A 167 14.86 -17.58 8.02
C ASN A 167 13.59 -18.41 8.25
N ASP A 168 13.57 -19.32 9.22
CA ASP A 168 12.40 -20.17 9.48
C ASP A 168 11.20 -19.35 9.97
N ALA A 169 11.43 -18.36 10.83
CA ALA A 169 10.39 -17.45 11.30
C ALA A 169 9.84 -16.57 10.17
N PHE A 170 10.72 -16.05 9.30
CA PHE A 170 10.31 -15.30 8.11
C PHE A 170 9.48 -16.16 7.17
N ARG A 171 9.93 -17.38 6.85
CA ARG A 171 9.20 -18.31 5.96
C ARG A 171 7.82 -18.62 6.53
N ALA A 172 7.73 -18.92 7.82
CA ALA A 172 6.46 -19.21 8.49
C ALA A 172 5.51 -17.99 8.47
N GLY A 173 6.01 -16.81 8.83
CA GLY A 173 5.23 -15.57 8.84
C GLY A 173 4.77 -15.16 7.45
N ARG A 174 5.66 -15.18 6.46
CA ARG A 174 5.32 -14.89 5.06
C ARG A 174 4.29 -15.88 4.53
N ALA A 175 4.47 -17.17 4.77
CA ALA A 175 3.50 -18.19 4.36
C ALA A 175 2.12 -17.99 5.02
N ALA A 176 2.06 -17.50 6.27
CA ALA A 176 0.78 -17.18 6.91
C ALA A 176 0.06 -16.03 6.21
N ILE A 177 0.78 -14.95 5.84
CA ILE A 177 0.22 -13.82 5.07
C ILE A 177 -0.30 -14.30 3.70
N LEU A 178 0.48 -15.09 2.97
CA LEU A 178 0.07 -15.60 1.65
C LEU A 178 -1.19 -16.47 1.76
N ARG A 179 -1.30 -17.32 2.79
CA ARG A 179 -2.51 -18.12 3.03
C ARG A 179 -3.71 -17.24 3.35
N GLN A 180 -3.56 -16.24 4.22
CA GLN A 180 -4.63 -15.30 4.53
C GLN A 180 -5.16 -14.61 3.26
N LEU A 181 -4.27 -14.15 2.38
CA LEU A 181 -4.66 -13.53 1.11
C LEU A 181 -5.34 -14.53 0.15
N LEU A 182 -4.85 -15.77 0.07
CA LEU A 182 -5.44 -16.81 -0.78
C LEU A 182 -6.82 -17.28 -0.28
N ASP A 183 -7.04 -17.23 1.04
CA ASP A 183 -8.30 -17.59 1.71
C ASP A 183 -9.41 -16.52 1.50
N LEU A 184 -9.06 -15.32 1.02
CA LEU A 184 -10.05 -14.32 0.64
C LEU A 184 -10.90 -14.85 -0.53
N PRO A 185 -12.25 -14.73 -0.47
CA PRO A 185 -13.14 -15.19 -1.54
C PRO A 185 -12.83 -14.55 -2.90
N ARG A 186 -12.37 -13.30 -2.89
CA ARG A 186 -11.82 -12.57 -4.04
C ARG A 186 -10.63 -11.76 -3.54
N LEU A 187 -9.49 -11.89 -4.21
CA LEU A 187 -8.29 -11.14 -3.84
C LEU A 187 -8.40 -9.68 -4.28
N PHE A 188 -9.01 -9.46 -5.45
CA PHE A 188 -9.30 -8.12 -5.96
C PHE A 188 -10.81 -7.91 -6.01
N ARG A 189 -11.25 -6.71 -5.62
CA ARG A 189 -12.64 -6.39 -5.38
C ARG A 189 -13.26 -5.57 -6.51
N THR A 190 -12.46 -4.73 -7.17
CA THR A 190 -12.90 -3.97 -8.33
C THR A 190 -13.11 -4.90 -9.54
N PRO A 191 -14.02 -4.55 -10.47
CA PRO A 191 -14.21 -5.33 -11.70
C PRO A 191 -12.93 -5.49 -12.53
N TYR A 192 -12.06 -4.46 -12.55
CA TYR A 192 -10.80 -4.51 -13.29
C TYR A 192 -9.77 -5.41 -12.61
N GLY A 193 -9.57 -5.30 -11.29
CA GLY A 193 -8.64 -6.16 -10.58
C GLY A 193 -9.05 -7.64 -10.66
N ALA A 194 -10.35 -7.92 -10.59
CA ALA A 194 -10.87 -9.27 -10.77
C ALA A 194 -10.60 -9.85 -12.17
N SER A 195 -10.72 -9.04 -13.25
CA SER A 195 -10.51 -9.53 -14.62
C SER A 195 -9.03 -9.58 -15.02
N GLU A 196 -8.26 -8.56 -14.68
CA GLU A 196 -6.89 -8.37 -15.19
C GLU A 196 -5.81 -8.89 -14.24
N TRP A 197 -6.07 -8.94 -12.93
CA TRP A 197 -5.01 -9.16 -11.92
C TRP A 197 -5.16 -10.47 -11.14
N GLU A 198 -6.38 -10.89 -10.83
CA GLU A 198 -6.61 -11.97 -9.85
C GLU A 198 -5.97 -13.30 -10.25
N ALA A 199 -6.10 -13.73 -11.51
CA ALA A 199 -5.54 -15.00 -11.97
C ALA A 199 -4.01 -15.03 -11.82
N THR A 200 -3.33 -13.96 -12.24
CA THR A 200 -1.87 -13.83 -12.15
C THR A 200 -1.41 -13.75 -10.70
N ALA A 201 -2.11 -12.98 -9.86
CA ALA A 201 -1.77 -12.87 -8.45
C ALA A 201 -1.91 -14.19 -7.70
N ARG A 202 -3.02 -14.92 -7.90
CA ARG A 202 -3.21 -16.24 -7.27
C ARG A 202 -2.15 -17.24 -7.72
N TYR A 203 -1.75 -17.22 -9.00
CA TYR A 203 -0.64 -18.02 -9.50
C TYR A 203 0.67 -17.69 -8.77
N ASN A 204 1.05 -16.41 -8.70
CA ASN A 204 2.27 -15.97 -8.06
C ASN A 204 2.30 -16.28 -6.55
N LEU A 205 1.21 -16.00 -5.83
CA LEU A 205 1.06 -16.29 -4.40
C LEU A 205 1.19 -17.79 -4.11
N THR A 206 0.55 -18.64 -4.92
CA THR A 206 0.60 -20.09 -4.77
C THR A 206 2.01 -20.62 -5.01
N ALA A 207 2.67 -20.16 -6.08
CA ALA A 207 4.05 -20.54 -6.38
C ALA A 207 5.02 -20.11 -5.25
N GLU A 208 4.88 -18.90 -4.71
CA GLU A 208 5.67 -18.45 -3.56
C GLU A 208 5.42 -19.34 -2.33
N LEU A 209 4.16 -19.64 -2.03
CA LEU A 209 3.79 -20.46 -0.88
C LEU A 209 4.36 -21.89 -0.98
N GLU A 210 4.36 -22.48 -2.17
CA GLU A 210 5.01 -23.78 -2.43
C GLU A 210 6.51 -23.71 -2.16
N MET A 211 7.21 -22.70 -2.69
CA MET A 211 8.65 -22.50 -2.46
C MET A 211 8.99 -22.28 -0.97
N LEU A 212 8.13 -21.61 -0.22
CA LEU A 212 8.28 -21.41 1.22
C LEU A 212 8.01 -22.67 2.04
N SER A 213 7.28 -23.63 1.49
CA SER A 213 6.92 -24.89 2.16
C SER A 213 7.93 -26.02 1.92
N LEU A 214 8.82 -25.87 0.93
CA LEU A 214 9.93 -26.80 0.72
C LEU A 214 10.92 -26.75 1.89
N PRO A 215 11.50 -27.88 2.32
CA PRO A 215 12.62 -27.86 3.26
C PRO A 215 13.78 -27.07 2.66
N PRO A 216 14.58 -26.33 3.47
CA PRO A 216 15.77 -25.68 2.95
C PRO A 216 16.67 -26.75 2.31
N ASP A 217 17.20 -26.48 1.12
CA ASP A 217 18.17 -27.35 0.47
C ASP A 217 19.27 -27.67 1.49
N VAL A 218 19.38 -28.95 1.87
CA VAL A 218 20.51 -29.44 2.65
C VAL A 218 21.66 -29.50 1.65
N PRO A 219 22.71 -28.66 1.78
CA PRO A 219 23.85 -28.76 0.89
C PRO A 219 24.44 -30.16 1.05
N SER A 220 24.57 -30.87 -0.07
CA SER A 220 25.28 -32.17 -0.13
C SER A 220 26.77 -31.99 0.08
#